data_AF-A0A3M2BHC9-F1
#
_entry.id   AF-A0A3M2BHC9-F1
#
_cell.length_a   1.000
_cell.length_b   1.000
_cell.length_c   1.000
_cell.angle_alpha   90.00
_cell.angle_beta   90.00
_cell.angle_gamma   90.00
#
_symmetry.space_group_name_H-M   'P 1'
#
loop_
_entity.id
_entity.type
_entity.pdbx_description
1 polymer ?
#
loop_
_entity_poly.entity_id
_entity_poly.type
_entity_poly.pdbx_seq_one_letter_code
_entity_poly.pdbx_strand_id
1 'polypeptide(L)'
;MHAAEVHLFGGSAEQGGQGIFQLSLGQQNIRVGKISGKCIWQSYLMGQGLWHFRDGCLRPAVLSGEITARLLFRPKSADDDIESVKNALYCLGTLGGLGSRSRKGFGSLSLISSNKLNSVPKNSGEFKTFVANIIGSIPQQNALPTFSAFSSWSRIEISMTGSDAWDLLGAGGKELQMYRSYGRNSGGVHKVNGLPAEQNFSEDHDLIRNAAAGTCPNELPQRAVFGLPHNYFFSSDNAKVDIAPSANKRTRRASPLLMHVHAFPDGTFGLIHTLLPAKFLPEGDPVEFKAKKLTQCRTTNTEVDWEVIHEYLSRYQARSVIY
;
A
#
# COMPACT_ATOMS: atom_id res chain seq x y z
N MET A 1 -9.74 16.70 -12.59
CA MET A 1 -8.51 16.20 -11.94
C MET A 1 -7.33 16.19 -12.88
N HIS A 2 -7.32 15.41 -13.97
CA HIS A 2 -6.18 15.34 -14.91
C HIS A 2 -5.69 16.72 -15.41
N ALA A 3 -6.60 17.66 -15.71
CA ALA A 3 -6.23 19.02 -16.09
C ALA A 3 -5.46 19.77 -14.98
N ALA A 4 -5.85 19.60 -13.71
CA ALA A 4 -5.16 20.21 -12.57
C ALA A 4 -3.80 19.54 -12.32
N GLU A 5 -3.71 18.21 -12.47
CA GLU A 5 -2.42 17.50 -12.41
C GLU A 5 -1.46 17.99 -13.50
N VAL A 6 -1.92 18.10 -14.74
CA VAL A 6 -1.12 18.63 -15.85
C VAL A 6 -0.71 20.08 -15.62
N HIS A 7 -1.61 20.93 -15.11
CA HIS A 7 -1.28 22.31 -14.74
C HIS A 7 -0.14 22.36 -13.72
N LEU A 8 -0.25 21.59 -12.62
CA LEU A 8 0.72 21.63 -11.53
C LEU A 8 2.06 20.96 -11.90
N PHE A 9 2.00 19.74 -12.44
CA PHE A 9 3.18 18.87 -12.63
C PHE A 9 3.70 18.83 -14.06
N GLY A 10 2.95 19.38 -15.01
CA GLY A 10 3.23 19.30 -16.43
C GLY A 10 2.60 18.08 -17.10
N GLY A 11 2.44 18.17 -18.41
CA GLY A 11 1.97 17.10 -19.27
C GLY A 11 2.97 16.79 -20.37
N SER A 12 2.65 15.82 -21.24
CA SER A 12 3.39 15.67 -22.49
C SER A 12 3.29 16.95 -23.34
N ALA A 13 4.18 17.09 -24.32
CA ALA A 13 4.19 18.24 -25.22
C ALA A 13 2.82 18.48 -25.90
N GLU A 14 2.04 17.41 -26.10
CA GLU A 14 0.70 17.46 -26.69
C GLU A 14 -0.41 17.83 -25.70
N GLN A 15 -0.17 17.69 -24.39
CA GLN A 15 -1.24 17.74 -23.36
C GLN A 15 -1.09 18.87 -22.33
N GLY A 16 0.04 19.58 -22.25
CA GLY A 16 0.10 20.75 -21.34
C GLY A 16 1.47 21.33 -20.97
N GLY A 17 2.56 20.83 -21.56
CA GLY A 17 3.89 21.45 -21.37
C GLY A 17 4.45 21.30 -19.96
N GLN A 18 5.41 22.16 -19.59
CA GLN A 18 6.11 22.08 -18.30
C GLN A 18 5.23 22.56 -17.14
N GLY A 19 5.27 21.86 -16.00
CA GLY A 19 4.55 22.24 -14.78
C GLY A 19 4.99 23.57 -14.17
N ILE A 20 4.34 23.95 -13.06
CA ILE A 20 4.60 25.24 -12.37
C ILE A 20 5.82 25.22 -11.45
N PHE A 21 6.46 24.06 -11.27
CA PHE A 21 7.61 23.94 -10.37
C PHE A 21 8.65 22.96 -10.89
N GLN A 22 9.87 23.10 -10.38
CA GLN A 22 10.94 22.13 -10.52
C GLN A 22 11.19 21.45 -9.17
N LEU A 23 11.19 20.11 -9.18
CA LEU A 23 11.69 19.29 -8.08
C LEU A 23 13.15 18.94 -8.34
N SER A 24 14.02 19.21 -7.37
CA SER A 24 15.42 18.75 -7.38
C SER A 24 15.78 18.10 -6.06
N LEU A 25 16.73 17.15 -6.11
CA LEU A 25 17.33 16.58 -4.91
C LEU A 25 18.61 17.36 -4.60
N GLY A 26 18.68 17.87 -3.38
CA GLY A 26 19.85 18.50 -2.81
C GLY A 26 20.80 17.47 -2.19
N GLN A 27 21.31 17.79 -1.01
CA GLN A 27 22.21 16.90 -0.27
C GLN A 27 21.53 15.55 0.03
N GLN A 28 22.28 14.47 -0.19
CA GLN A 28 21.89 13.11 0.13
C GLN A 28 22.96 12.52 1.05
N ASN A 29 22.54 12.08 2.23
CA ASN A 29 23.38 11.31 3.14
C ASN A 29 22.71 9.96 3.32
N ILE A 30 22.98 9.02 2.41
CA ILE A 30 22.32 7.73 2.36
C ILE A 30 23.31 6.58 2.53
N ARG A 31 22.91 5.59 3.32
CA ARG A 31 23.61 4.33 3.47
C ARG A 31 22.96 3.29 2.58
N VAL A 32 23.70 2.79 1.59
CA VAL A 32 23.26 1.69 0.73
C VAL A 32 23.91 0.39 1.18
N GLY A 33 23.16 -0.71 1.16
CA GLY A 33 23.69 -2.02 1.50
C GLY A 33 22.69 -3.14 1.29
N LYS A 34 23.04 -4.35 1.74
CA LYS A 34 22.11 -5.47 1.79
C LYS A 34 21.30 -5.42 3.07
N ILE A 35 20.00 -5.70 2.99
CA ILE A 35 19.17 -5.92 4.17
C ILE A 35 19.67 -7.18 4.86
N SER A 36 20.22 -7.02 6.06
CA SER A 36 20.71 -8.11 6.92
C SER A 36 19.80 -8.29 8.13
N GLY A 37 19.70 -9.52 8.65
CA GLY A 37 18.92 -9.83 9.85
C GLY A 37 17.73 -10.76 9.59
N LYS A 38 17.00 -11.10 10.67
CA LYS A 38 15.81 -11.95 10.58
C LYS A 38 14.70 -11.21 9.85
N CYS A 39 14.31 -11.70 8.68
CA CYS A 39 13.24 -11.14 7.85
C CYS A 39 12.02 -12.07 7.84
N ILE A 40 11.61 -12.60 9.00
CA ILE A 40 10.56 -13.64 9.07
C ILE A 40 9.25 -13.08 8.47
N TRP A 41 8.82 -11.92 8.95
CA TRP A 41 7.57 -11.29 8.54
C TRP A 41 7.76 -10.24 7.46
N GLN A 42 8.91 -9.58 7.44
CA GLN A 42 9.28 -8.60 6.42
C GLN A 42 9.43 -9.25 5.04
N SER A 43 9.84 -10.53 4.98
CA SER A 43 9.90 -11.29 3.71
C SER A 43 8.55 -11.39 3.00
N TYR A 44 7.45 -11.50 3.75
CA TYR A 44 6.11 -11.50 3.20
C TYR A 44 5.78 -10.17 2.52
N LEU A 45 6.17 -9.05 3.14
CA LEU A 45 5.97 -7.70 2.61
C LEU A 45 6.87 -7.42 1.39
N MET A 46 8.09 -7.96 1.36
CA MET A 46 8.99 -7.89 0.20
C MET A 46 8.45 -8.65 -1.00
N GLY A 47 7.84 -9.81 -0.76
CA GLY A 47 7.26 -10.67 -1.78
C GLY A 47 8.28 -11.20 -2.80
N GLN A 48 7.77 -11.90 -3.81
CA GLN A 48 8.58 -12.45 -4.89
C GLN A 48 9.29 -11.33 -5.67
N GLY A 49 10.54 -11.59 -6.07
CA GLY A 49 11.40 -10.67 -6.82
C GLY A 49 12.29 -9.78 -5.96
N LEU A 50 11.97 -9.58 -4.67
CA LEU A 50 12.84 -8.88 -3.71
C LEU A 50 13.42 -9.82 -2.66
N TRP A 51 12.70 -10.88 -2.33
CA TRP A 51 13.11 -11.87 -1.36
C TRP A 51 13.04 -13.28 -1.93
N HIS A 52 14.03 -14.10 -1.61
CA HIS A 52 14.04 -15.55 -1.85
C HIS A 52 14.31 -16.30 -0.54
N PHE A 53 13.65 -17.44 -0.33
CA PHE A 53 13.75 -18.17 0.93
C PHE A 53 15.14 -18.74 1.21
N ARG A 54 15.98 -18.95 0.17
CA ARG A 54 17.37 -19.40 0.32
C ARG A 54 18.36 -18.24 0.35
N ASP A 55 18.15 -17.26 -0.53
CA ASP A 55 19.15 -16.22 -0.80
C ASP A 55 18.87 -14.91 -0.04
N GLY A 56 17.73 -14.84 0.67
CA GLY A 56 17.30 -13.65 1.37
C GLY A 56 16.98 -12.50 0.41
N CYS A 57 17.44 -11.30 0.74
CA CYS A 57 17.19 -10.11 -0.06
C CYS A 57 18.02 -10.14 -1.36
N LEU A 58 17.35 -10.08 -2.51
CA LEU A 58 17.94 -10.32 -3.82
C LEU A 58 18.70 -9.12 -4.41
N ARG A 59 18.60 -7.94 -3.80
CA ARG A 59 19.26 -6.74 -4.29
C ARG A 59 19.57 -5.76 -3.16
N PRO A 60 20.53 -4.84 -3.35
CA PRO A 60 20.80 -3.76 -2.39
C PRO A 60 19.60 -2.82 -2.20
N ALA A 61 19.58 -2.13 -1.07
CA ALA A 61 18.60 -1.12 -0.70
C ALA A 61 19.26 0.08 -0.02
N VAL A 62 18.57 1.22 0.01
CA VAL A 62 18.87 2.30 0.96
C VAL A 62 18.45 1.82 2.34
N LEU A 63 19.40 1.64 3.24
CA LEU A 63 19.20 1.12 4.60
C LEU A 63 18.76 2.22 5.57
N SER A 64 19.33 3.41 5.41
CA SER A 64 19.01 4.60 6.18
C SER A 64 19.56 5.83 5.48
N GLY A 65 19.09 6.99 5.89
CA GLY A 65 19.66 8.25 5.43
C GLY A 65 18.64 9.35 5.26
N GLU A 66 19.14 10.48 4.78
CA GLU A 66 18.38 11.70 4.60
C GLU A 66 18.56 12.21 3.18
N ILE A 67 17.48 12.74 2.63
CA ILE A 67 17.47 13.42 1.34
C ILE A 67 16.78 14.77 1.48
N THR A 68 17.35 15.80 0.88
CA THR A 68 16.71 17.13 0.80
C THR A 68 15.99 17.27 -0.54
N ALA A 69 14.67 17.46 -0.52
CA ALA A 69 13.90 17.85 -1.70
C ALA A 69 13.80 19.39 -1.77
N ARG A 70 14.04 19.96 -2.95
CA ARG A 70 13.89 21.40 -3.20
C ARG A 70 12.84 21.63 -4.28
N LEU A 71 11.84 22.43 -3.94
CA LEU A 71 10.81 22.90 -4.86
C LEU A 71 11.12 24.34 -5.27
N LEU A 72 11.27 24.59 -6.57
CA LEU A 72 11.38 25.92 -7.14
C LEU A 72 10.16 26.20 -8.01
N PHE A 73 9.31 27.13 -7.58
CA PHE A 73 8.10 27.51 -8.30
C PHE A 73 8.38 28.60 -9.34
N ARG A 74 7.59 28.62 -10.40
CA ARG A 74 7.61 29.71 -11.37
C ARG A 74 7.22 31.03 -10.70
N PRO A 75 7.79 32.16 -11.16
CA PRO A 75 7.34 33.47 -10.72
C PRO A 75 5.82 33.61 -10.90
N LYS A 76 5.14 34.17 -9.89
CA LYS A 76 3.69 34.40 -9.89
C LYS A 76 2.81 33.14 -9.95
N SER A 77 3.33 31.97 -9.56
CA SER A 77 2.47 30.80 -9.29
C SER A 77 1.43 31.17 -8.21
N ALA A 78 0.19 30.72 -8.37
CA ALA A 78 -0.86 31.01 -7.41
C ALA A 78 -0.57 30.34 -6.05
N ASP A 79 -0.96 31.00 -4.95
CA ASP A 79 -0.69 30.49 -3.60
C ASP A 79 -1.35 29.12 -3.36
N ASP A 80 -2.58 28.93 -3.85
CA ASP A 80 -3.30 27.65 -3.76
C ASP A 80 -2.57 26.51 -4.51
N ASP A 81 -1.96 26.82 -5.65
CA ASP A 81 -1.19 25.84 -6.42
C ASP A 81 0.10 25.45 -5.68
N ILE A 82 0.79 26.45 -5.10
CA ILE A 82 1.98 26.23 -4.27
C ILE A 82 1.62 25.35 -3.07
N GLU A 83 0.51 25.64 -2.40
CA GLU A 83 0.04 24.88 -1.25
C GLU A 83 -0.35 23.44 -1.62
N SER A 84 -1.00 23.25 -2.77
CA SER A 84 -1.32 21.92 -3.29
C SER A 84 -0.07 21.05 -3.48
N VAL A 85 0.97 21.60 -4.11
CA VAL A 85 2.25 20.89 -4.33
C VAL A 85 2.97 20.63 -2.99
N LYS A 86 2.95 21.59 -2.06
CA LYS A 86 3.51 21.40 -0.71
C LYS A 86 2.80 20.28 0.04
N ASN A 87 1.47 20.28 0.04
CA ASN A 87 0.66 19.26 0.70
C ASN A 87 0.91 17.88 0.10
N ALA A 88 1.08 17.77 -1.23
CA ALA A 88 1.48 16.51 -1.85
C ALA A 88 2.82 15.99 -1.31
N LEU A 89 3.82 16.86 -1.11
CA LEU A 89 5.11 16.48 -0.53
C LEU A 89 5.00 16.14 0.97
N TYR A 90 4.18 16.87 1.73
CA TYR A 90 3.92 16.54 3.13
C TYR A 90 3.20 15.20 3.28
N CYS A 91 2.20 14.90 2.43
CA CYS A 91 1.59 13.59 2.37
C CYS A 91 2.61 12.49 2.05
N LEU A 92 3.51 12.72 1.08
CA LEU A 92 4.58 11.78 0.77
C LEU A 92 5.50 11.52 1.99
N GLY A 93 5.88 12.57 2.72
CA GLY A 93 6.75 12.49 3.90
C GLY A 93 6.06 12.10 5.21
N THR A 94 4.75 11.85 5.20
CA THR A 94 3.99 11.44 6.40
C THR A 94 3.25 10.13 6.23
N LEU A 95 2.79 9.82 5.01
CA LEU A 95 1.92 8.68 4.70
C LEU A 95 2.47 7.81 3.55
N GLY A 96 3.61 8.19 2.98
CA GLY A 96 4.11 7.63 1.73
C GLY A 96 5.55 7.14 1.79
N GLY A 97 6.00 6.64 0.64
CA GLY A 97 7.36 6.13 0.49
C GLY A 97 7.74 5.97 -0.96
N LEU A 98 9.05 5.78 -1.19
CA LEU A 98 9.65 5.64 -2.50
C LEU A 98 10.15 4.22 -2.76
N GLY A 99 10.22 3.85 -4.03
CA GLY A 99 10.78 2.58 -4.45
C GLY A 99 9.81 1.41 -4.39
N SER A 100 10.35 0.19 -4.51
CA SER A 100 9.54 -1.02 -4.60
C SER A 100 8.92 -1.39 -3.26
N ARG A 101 7.67 -1.86 -3.29
CA ARG A 101 6.89 -2.23 -2.11
C ARG A 101 6.63 -1.08 -1.13
N SER A 102 6.61 0.18 -1.61
CA SER A 102 6.23 1.34 -0.80
C SER A 102 4.84 1.26 -0.19
N ARG A 103 3.88 0.63 -0.87
CA ARG A 103 2.55 0.34 -0.29
C ARG A 103 2.56 -0.71 0.83
N LYS A 104 3.72 -1.31 1.15
CA LYS A 104 3.94 -2.34 2.17
C LYS A 104 5.03 -1.91 3.16
N GLY A 105 5.24 -0.61 3.36
CA GLY A 105 6.14 -0.03 4.38
C GLY A 105 7.59 0.16 3.96
N PHE A 106 8.05 -0.41 2.84
CA PHE A 106 9.43 -0.23 2.39
C PHE A 106 9.67 1.14 1.76
N GLY A 107 10.80 1.78 2.07
CA GLY A 107 11.11 3.11 1.54
C GLY A 107 10.20 4.22 2.08
N SER A 108 9.57 3.97 3.24
CA SER A 108 8.87 4.98 4.04
C SER A 108 9.73 6.23 4.22
N LEU A 109 9.14 7.41 4.04
CA LEU A 109 9.79 8.69 4.26
C LEU A 109 9.21 9.41 5.48
N SER A 110 10.06 10.00 6.30
CA SER A 110 9.66 10.89 7.39
C SER A 110 10.07 12.33 7.10
N LEU A 111 9.13 13.26 7.26
CA LEU A 111 9.39 14.69 7.18
C LEU A 111 10.19 15.15 8.41
N ILE A 112 11.50 15.37 8.24
CA ILE A 112 12.41 15.78 9.33
C ILE A 112 12.42 17.30 9.52
N SER A 113 12.37 18.07 8.42
CA SER A 113 12.36 19.52 8.46
C SER A 113 11.75 20.13 7.19
N SER A 114 11.33 21.39 7.28
CA SER A 114 10.82 22.18 6.16
C SER A 114 11.04 23.65 6.46
N ASN A 115 11.57 24.42 5.51
CA ASN A 115 11.69 25.87 5.63
C ASN A 115 10.34 26.61 5.50
N LYS A 116 9.25 25.85 5.27
CA LYS A 116 7.87 26.37 5.17
C LYS A 116 6.98 25.93 6.33
N LEU A 117 7.51 25.17 7.28
CA LEU A 117 6.80 24.79 8.51
C LEU A 117 7.51 25.42 9.71
N ASN A 118 6.73 25.88 10.68
CA ASN A 118 7.28 26.33 11.96
C ASN A 118 7.89 25.16 12.75
N SER A 119 7.26 23.99 12.68
CA SER A 119 7.77 22.74 13.25
C SER A 119 7.18 21.53 12.53
N VAL A 120 7.94 20.44 12.47
CA VAL A 120 7.44 19.11 12.09
C VAL A 120 6.84 18.43 13.33
N PRO A 121 5.88 17.49 13.16
CA PRO A 121 5.31 16.77 14.30
C PRO A 121 6.36 15.96 15.06
N LYS A 122 6.50 16.20 16.36
CA LYS A 122 7.55 15.60 17.20
C LYS A 122 7.22 14.21 17.73
N ASN A 123 5.94 13.89 17.82
CA ASN A 123 5.41 12.66 18.42
C ASN A 123 4.09 12.28 17.74
N SER A 124 3.52 11.14 18.14
CA SER A 124 2.28 10.59 17.60
C SER A 124 1.07 11.53 17.73
N GLY A 125 0.98 12.30 18.82
CA GLY A 125 -0.11 13.26 19.05
C GLY A 125 -0.05 14.44 18.09
N GLU A 126 1.12 15.08 17.97
CA GLU A 126 1.35 16.16 17.01
C GLU A 126 1.18 15.68 15.56
N PHE A 127 1.62 14.46 15.26
CA PHE A 127 1.48 13.85 13.94
C PHE A 127 0.02 13.67 13.54
N LYS A 128 -0.82 13.20 14.47
CA LYS A 128 -2.27 13.07 14.23
C LYS A 128 -2.88 14.41 13.84
N THR A 129 -2.60 15.47 14.61
CA THR A 129 -3.10 16.82 14.30
C THR A 129 -2.58 17.32 12.95
N PHE A 130 -1.28 17.12 12.68
CA PHE A 130 -0.66 17.56 11.42
C PHE A 130 -1.29 16.88 10.20
N VAL A 131 -1.44 15.56 10.23
CA VAL A 131 -2.05 14.79 9.13
C VAL A 131 -3.53 15.11 9.00
N ALA A 132 -4.28 15.19 10.10
CA ALA A 132 -5.70 15.54 10.06
C ALA A 132 -5.93 16.92 9.42
N ASN A 133 -5.07 17.90 9.70
CA ASN A 133 -5.16 19.23 9.08
C ASN A 133 -4.88 19.19 7.57
N ILE A 134 -3.84 18.46 7.13
CA ILE A 134 -3.53 18.33 5.70
C ILE A 134 -4.70 17.66 4.98
N ILE A 135 -5.16 16.51 5.47
CA ILE A 135 -6.21 15.73 4.79
C ILE A 135 -7.57 16.43 4.88
N GLY A 136 -7.87 17.09 6.01
CA GLY A 136 -9.08 17.88 6.20
C GLY A 136 -9.16 19.11 5.29
N SER A 137 -8.01 19.62 4.82
CA SER A 137 -7.97 20.72 3.84
C SER A 137 -8.28 20.28 2.41
N ILE A 138 -8.25 18.98 2.13
CA ILE A 138 -8.52 18.44 0.79
C ILE A 138 -10.04 18.43 0.56
N PRO A 139 -10.54 18.93 -0.59
CA PRO A 139 -11.96 18.87 -0.93
C PRO A 139 -12.50 17.45 -0.88
N GLN A 140 -13.59 17.26 -0.14
CA GLN A 140 -14.18 15.95 0.10
C GLN A 140 -15.20 15.60 -0.98
N GLN A 141 -15.14 14.36 -1.45
CA GLN A 141 -16.16 13.77 -2.33
C GLN A 141 -17.00 12.78 -1.52
N ASN A 142 -18.32 12.95 -1.57
CA ASN A 142 -19.26 12.05 -0.88
C ASN A 142 -19.36 10.68 -1.58
N ALA A 143 -19.15 10.64 -2.89
CA ALA A 143 -19.15 9.40 -3.66
C ALA A 143 -17.78 8.71 -3.63
N LEU A 144 -17.79 7.38 -3.75
CA LEU A 144 -16.56 6.60 -3.83
C LEU A 144 -15.71 7.04 -5.04
N PRO A 145 -14.43 7.44 -4.85
CA PRO A 145 -13.58 7.93 -5.93
C PRO A 145 -13.39 6.90 -7.05
N THR A 146 -13.10 7.36 -8.27
CA THR A 146 -12.86 6.45 -9.41
C THR A 146 -11.50 5.74 -9.34
N PHE A 147 -10.54 6.32 -8.63
CA PHE A 147 -9.20 5.79 -8.37
C PHE A 147 -8.81 6.13 -6.92
N SER A 148 -7.80 5.45 -6.36
CA SER A 148 -7.35 5.70 -4.98
C SER A 148 -7.00 7.19 -4.78
N ALA A 149 -7.77 7.85 -3.93
CA ALA A 149 -7.62 9.26 -3.58
C ALA A 149 -8.15 9.48 -2.16
N PHE A 150 -7.67 10.53 -1.49
CA PHE A 150 -8.29 10.98 -0.24
C PHE A 150 -9.74 11.40 -0.49
N SER A 151 -10.63 10.99 0.40
CA SER A 151 -12.08 11.22 0.36
C SER A 151 -12.66 10.92 1.75
N SER A 152 -13.96 11.16 1.94
CA SER A 152 -14.67 10.83 3.18
C SER A 152 -14.68 9.34 3.54
N TRP A 153 -14.25 8.48 2.61
CA TRP A 153 -14.11 7.04 2.79
C TRP A 153 -12.69 6.63 3.23
N SER A 154 -11.75 7.55 3.22
CA SER A 154 -10.36 7.25 3.59
C SER A 154 -10.27 7.00 5.08
N ARG A 155 -9.39 6.08 5.48
CA ARG A 155 -9.06 5.84 6.88
C ARG A 155 -7.56 5.92 7.09
N ILE A 156 -7.14 6.72 8.05
CA ILE A 156 -5.74 6.87 8.43
C ILE A 156 -5.62 6.60 9.92
N GLU A 157 -4.68 5.75 10.31
CA GLU A 157 -4.46 5.46 11.72
C GLU A 157 -2.99 5.18 12.02
N ILE A 158 -2.60 5.51 13.26
CA ILE A 158 -1.39 4.98 13.89
C ILE A 158 -1.80 3.64 14.50
N SER A 159 -1.46 2.53 13.85
CA SER A 159 -1.86 1.20 14.29
C SER A 159 -0.99 0.67 15.43
N MET A 160 0.30 1.01 15.43
CA MET A 160 1.26 0.60 16.46
C MET A 160 2.35 1.66 16.62
N THR A 161 2.98 1.70 17.80
CA THR A 161 4.21 2.48 18.03
C THR A 161 5.33 1.56 18.53
N GLY A 162 6.58 1.96 18.33
CA GLY A 162 7.74 1.19 18.78
C GLY A 162 9.02 2.02 18.78
N SER A 163 10.13 1.39 19.17
CA SER A 163 11.46 2.01 19.21
C SER A 163 12.39 1.57 18.06
N ASP A 164 11.95 0.62 17.23
CA ASP A 164 12.70 0.12 16.08
C ASP A 164 11.80 -0.02 14.85
N ALA A 165 12.18 0.63 13.76
CA ALA A 165 11.41 0.66 12.52
C ALA A 165 11.29 -0.71 11.86
N TRP A 166 12.34 -1.54 11.95
CA TRP A 166 12.40 -2.83 11.27
C TRP A 166 11.52 -3.87 11.97
N ASP A 167 11.55 -3.89 13.30
CA ASP A 167 10.69 -4.73 14.13
C ASP A 167 9.23 -4.31 13.99
N LEU A 168 8.95 -3.00 13.95
CA LEU A 168 7.61 -2.47 13.77
C LEU A 168 7.03 -2.83 12.40
N LEU A 169 7.84 -2.75 11.33
CA LEU A 169 7.47 -3.26 10.00
C LEU A 169 7.23 -4.76 10.02
N GLY A 170 8.05 -5.52 10.77
CA GLY A 170 7.88 -6.95 10.98
C GLY A 170 6.56 -7.29 11.68
N ALA A 171 6.17 -6.54 12.70
CA ALA A 171 4.89 -6.69 13.39
C ALA A 171 3.71 -6.42 12.45
N GLY A 172 3.77 -5.35 11.65
CA GLY A 172 2.77 -5.09 10.60
C GLY A 172 2.69 -6.22 9.57
N GLY A 173 3.84 -6.74 9.14
CA GLY A 173 3.93 -7.89 8.23
C GLY A 173 3.34 -9.17 8.81
N LYS A 174 3.55 -9.41 10.11
CA LYS A 174 2.97 -10.54 10.83
C LYS A 174 1.45 -10.48 10.79
N GLU A 175 0.87 -9.36 11.23
CA GLU A 175 -0.59 -9.21 11.25
C GLU A 175 -1.19 -9.38 9.86
N LEU A 176 -0.60 -8.75 8.83
CA LEU A 176 -1.11 -8.85 7.47
C LEU A 176 -1.00 -10.28 6.91
N GLN A 177 0.12 -10.97 7.19
CA GLN A 177 0.32 -12.34 6.72
C GLN A 177 -0.61 -13.32 7.44
N MET A 178 -0.72 -13.23 8.76
CA MET A 178 -1.59 -14.09 9.56
C MET A 178 -3.06 -13.91 9.15
N TYR A 179 -3.50 -12.65 8.99
CA TYR A 179 -4.86 -12.36 8.58
C TYR A 179 -5.18 -12.97 7.21
N ARG A 180 -4.30 -12.78 6.22
CA ARG A 180 -4.58 -13.16 4.81
C ARG A 180 -4.24 -14.61 4.46
N SER A 181 -3.45 -15.32 5.27
CA SER A 181 -2.87 -16.61 4.86
C SER A 181 -3.70 -17.79 5.37
N TYR A 182 -4.02 -18.72 4.47
CA TYR A 182 -4.58 -20.02 4.82
C TYR A 182 -3.52 -20.98 5.42
N GLY A 183 -2.24 -20.62 5.33
CA GLY A 183 -1.14 -21.43 5.85
C GLY A 183 -0.80 -22.66 5.01
N ARG A 184 0.31 -23.31 5.36
CA ARG A 184 0.73 -24.58 4.75
C ARG A 184 0.38 -25.72 5.69
N ASN A 185 -0.21 -26.78 5.17
CA ASN A 185 -0.48 -27.98 5.95
C ASN A 185 0.85 -28.65 6.32
N SER A 186 1.06 -28.85 7.62
CA SER A 186 2.20 -29.54 8.19
C SER A 186 1.70 -30.44 9.31
N GLY A 187 1.55 -31.73 9.01
CA GLY A 187 1.07 -32.73 9.96
C GLY A 187 -0.39 -32.53 10.38
N GLY A 188 -1.27 -32.14 9.45
CA GLY A 188 -2.70 -31.94 9.72
C GLY A 188 -3.07 -30.55 10.26
N VAL A 189 -2.09 -29.71 10.57
CA VAL A 189 -2.31 -28.34 11.04
C VAL A 189 -1.76 -27.36 10.00
N HIS A 190 -2.56 -26.38 9.62
CA HIS A 190 -2.12 -25.29 8.76
C HIS A 190 -1.29 -24.29 9.57
N LYS A 191 -0.09 -23.97 9.07
CA LYS A 191 0.84 -23.06 9.76
C LYS A 191 1.33 -21.92 8.87
N VAL A 192 1.61 -20.77 9.49
CA VAL A 192 2.26 -19.60 8.91
C VAL A 192 3.51 -19.29 9.73
N ASN A 193 4.69 -19.42 9.12
CA ASN A 193 5.97 -19.22 9.81
C ASN A 193 6.08 -20.00 11.14
N GLY A 194 5.54 -21.21 11.19
CA GLY A 194 5.56 -22.09 12.38
C GLY A 194 4.40 -21.89 13.36
N LEU A 195 3.63 -20.81 13.25
CA LEU A 195 2.45 -20.54 14.07
C LEU A 195 1.19 -21.15 13.44
N PRO A 196 0.17 -21.57 14.21
CA PRO A 196 -1.13 -21.97 13.67
C PRO A 196 -1.71 -20.86 12.78
N ALA A 197 -2.15 -21.23 11.57
CA ALA A 197 -2.81 -20.29 10.66
C ALA A 197 -4.20 -19.93 11.18
N GLU A 198 -4.62 -18.69 10.97
CA GLU A 198 -5.96 -18.23 11.38
C GLU A 198 -7.06 -18.73 10.43
N GLN A 199 -6.71 -18.92 9.15
CA GLN A 199 -7.62 -19.43 8.11
C GLN A 199 -8.91 -18.60 7.97
N ASN A 200 -8.85 -17.28 8.19
CA ASN A 200 -9.99 -16.35 8.12
C ASN A 200 -10.77 -16.40 6.78
N PHE A 201 -10.18 -16.95 5.72
CA PHE A 201 -10.72 -16.98 4.37
C PHE A 201 -10.79 -18.42 3.83
N SER A 202 -11.52 -19.30 4.53
CA SER A 202 -11.77 -20.67 4.07
C SER A 202 -12.64 -20.71 2.82
N GLU A 203 -13.60 -19.81 2.68
CA GLU A 203 -14.45 -19.71 1.49
C GLU A 203 -13.63 -19.35 0.24
N ASP A 204 -12.67 -18.42 0.35
CA ASP A 204 -11.70 -18.14 -0.71
C ASP A 204 -10.93 -19.39 -1.14
N HIS A 205 -10.55 -20.23 -0.16
CA HIS A 205 -9.82 -21.46 -0.46
C HIS A 205 -10.70 -22.40 -1.31
N ASP A 206 -11.96 -22.59 -0.90
CA ASP A 206 -12.87 -23.52 -1.56
C ASP A 206 -13.33 -23.02 -2.94
N LEU A 207 -13.63 -21.72 -3.06
CA LEU A 207 -13.92 -21.04 -4.32
C LEU A 207 -12.81 -21.31 -5.35
N ILE A 208 -11.56 -21.17 -4.92
CA ILE A 208 -10.41 -21.30 -5.80
C ILE A 208 -10.01 -22.76 -6.03
N ARG A 209 -10.31 -23.68 -5.11
CA ARG A 209 -10.25 -25.12 -5.36
C ARG A 209 -11.24 -25.55 -6.45
N ASN A 210 -12.46 -25.06 -6.39
CA ASN A 210 -13.48 -25.33 -7.40
C ASN A 210 -13.07 -24.74 -8.75
N ALA A 211 -12.52 -23.52 -8.77
CA ALA A 211 -11.92 -22.92 -9.96
C ALA A 211 -10.82 -23.80 -10.57
N ALA A 212 -9.89 -24.30 -9.75
CA ALA A 212 -8.86 -25.21 -10.21
C ALA A 212 -9.42 -26.54 -10.75
N ALA A 213 -10.57 -26.98 -10.26
CA ALA A 213 -11.26 -28.19 -10.70
C ALA A 213 -12.06 -28.01 -12.01
N GLY A 214 -12.27 -26.78 -12.47
CA GLY A 214 -12.95 -26.46 -13.74
C GLY A 214 -14.26 -25.69 -13.59
N THR A 215 -14.67 -25.35 -12.37
CA THR A 215 -15.89 -24.56 -12.12
C THR A 215 -15.58 -23.08 -12.21
N CYS A 216 -16.17 -22.36 -13.16
CA CYS A 216 -15.91 -20.92 -13.28
C CYS A 216 -16.59 -20.12 -12.16
N PRO A 217 -15.85 -19.36 -11.33
CA PRO A 217 -16.45 -18.52 -10.29
C PRO A 217 -17.26 -17.36 -10.88
N ASN A 218 -18.38 -17.03 -10.23
CA ASN A 218 -19.19 -15.85 -10.53
C ASN A 218 -18.84 -14.63 -9.67
N GLU A 219 -17.99 -14.77 -8.66
CA GLU A 219 -17.59 -13.72 -7.73
C GLU A 219 -16.08 -13.72 -7.49
N LEU A 220 -15.58 -12.65 -6.87
CA LEU A 220 -14.18 -12.54 -6.47
C LEU A 220 -13.96 -13.17 -5.09
N PRO A 221 -12.77 -13.75 -4.82
CA PRO A 221 -12.39 -14.06 -3.45
C PRO A 221 -12.38 -12.78 -2.62
N GLN A 222 -12.80 -12.85 -1.36
CA GLN A 222 -12.88 -11.72 -0.44
C GLN A 222 -11.54 -10.97 -0.35
N ARG A 223 -10.42 -11.69 -0.37
CA ARG A 223 -9.08 -11.09 -0.32
C ARG A 223 -8.67 -10.32 -1.57
N ALA A 224 -9.45 -10.34 -2.64
CA ALA A 224 -9.21 -9.50 -3.82
C ALA A 224 -9.22 -8.01 -3.49
N VAL A 225 -9.91 -7.58 -2.42
CA VAL A 225 -9.91 -6.20 -1.94
C VAL A 225 -8.49 -5.67 -1.65
N PHE A 226 -7.53 -6.55 -1.30
CA PHE A 226 -6.11 -6.20 -1.12
C PHE A 226 -5.35 -6.00 -2.44
N GLY A 227 -6.04 -6.03 -3.58
CA GLY A 227 -5.51 -5.79 -4.92
C GLY A 227 -5.40 -7.05 -5.78
N LEU A 228 -5.16 -6.81 -7.07
CA LEU A 228 -4.96 -7.82 -8.11
C LEU A 228 -3.63 -7.57 -8.84
N PRO A 229 -2.94 -8.60 -9.36
CA PRO A 229 -3.37 -10.00 -9.40
C PRO A 229 -3.34 -10.71 -8.03
N HIS A 230 -4.23 -11.69 -7.85
CA HIS A 230 -4.31 -12.50 -6.63
C HIS A 230 -4.17 -13.99 -6.98
N ASN A 231 -2.93 -14.49 -6.96
CA ASN A 231 -2.60 -15.82 -7.44
C ASN A 231 -2.60 -16.85 -6.30
N TYR A 232 -3.17 -18.02 -6.57
CA TYR A 232 -3.21 -19.16 -5.67
C TYR A 232 -2.33 -20.29 -6.19
N PHE A 233 -1.64 -20.95 -5.26
CA PHE A 233 -0.87 -22.15 -5.54
C PHE A 233 -1.12 -23.17 -4.44
N PHE A 234 -1.61 -24.34 -4.85
CA PHE A 234 -1.90 -25.45 -3.96
C PHE A 234 -0.80 -26.51 -4.11
N SER A 235 0.05 -26.64 -3.10
CA SER A 235 1.20 -27.55 -3.15
C SER A 235 0.84 -29.03 -3.13
N SER A 236 -0.38 -29.38 -2.69
CA SER A 236 -0.86 -30.77 -2.63
C SER A 236 -0.92 -31.45 -3.99
N ASP A 237 -1.29 -30.70 -5.02
CA ASP A 237 -1.64 -31.16 -6.36
C ASP A 237 -1.06 -30.25 -7.45
N ASN A 238 -0.20 -29.30 -7.06
CA ASN A 238 0.38 -28.26 -7.92
C ASN A 238 -0.66 -27.46 -8.72
N ALA A 239 -1.89 -27.39 -8.23
CA ALA A 239 -2.93 -26.59 -8.85
C ALA A 239 -2.63 -25.10 -8.68
N LYS A 240 -2.84 -24.34 -9.76
CA LYS A 240 -2.59 -22.91 -9.83
C LYS A 240 -3.80 -22.20 -10.42
N VAL A 241 -4.20 -21.09 -9.78
CA VAL A 241 -5.23 -20.19 -10.30
C VAL A 241 -4.70 -18.77 -10.24
N ASP A 242 -4.57 -18.12 -11.39
CA ASP A 242 -4.22 -16.70 -11.49
C ASP A 242 -5.48 -15.86 -11.68
N ILE A 243 -5.64 -14.81 -10.88
CA ILE A 243 -6.82 -13.94 -10.90
C ILE A 243 -6.35 -12.52 -11.20
N ALA A 244 -6.79 -11.94 -12.32
CA ALA A 244 -6.36 -10.61 -12.75
C ALA A 244 -7.44 -9.86 -13.55
N PRO A 245 -7.42 -8.51 -13.57
CA PRO A 245 -8.23 -7.76 -14.52
C PRO A 245 -7.86 -8.16 -15.96
N SER A 246 -8.84 -8.11 -16.86
CA SER A 246 -8.64 -8.54 -18.26
C SER A 246 -9.08 -7.53 -19.33
N ALA A 247 -9.75 -6.44 -18.95
CA ALA A 247 -10.11 -5.35 -19.88
C ALA A 247 -9.03 -4.29 -20.04
N ASN A 248 -9.06 -3.60 -21.19
CA ASN A 248 -8.32 -2.35 -21.45
C ASN A 248 -6.81 -2.42 -21.18
N LYS A 249 -6.18 -3.57 -21.45
CA LYS A 249 -4.77 -3.87 -21.13
C LYS A 249 -4.44 -3.73 -19.64
N ARG A 250 -5.43 -3.58 -18.75
CA ARG A 250 -5.24 -3.54 -17.31
C ARG A 250 -4.94 -4.95 -16.82
N THR A 251 -3.79 -5.12 -16.20
CA THR A 251 -3.34 -6.42 -15.65
C THR A 251 -3.28 -6.43 -14.13
N ARG A 252 -3.51 -5.27 -13.49
CA ARG A 252 -3.32 -5.09 -12.05
C ARG A 252 -4.23 -4.01 -11.48
N ARG A 253 -4.57 -4.20 -10.21
CA ARG A 253 -5.18 -3.21 -9.31
C ARG A 253 -4.35 -3.18 -8.04
N ALA A 254 -3.69 -2.06 -7.74
CA ALA A 254 -2.86 -1.97 -6.55
C ALA A 254 -3.70 -2.00 -5.25
N SER A 255 -3.11 -2.52 -4.17
CA SER A 255 -3.70 -2.59 -2.82
C SER A 255 -4.14 -1.22 -2.32
N PRO A 256 -5.43 -0.95 -2.06
CA PRO A 256 -5.91 0.36 -1.57
C PRO A 256 -5.41 0.68 -0.15
N LEU A 257 -4.96 -0.34 0.58
CA LEU A 257 -4.27 -0.22 1.86
C LEU A 257 -2.76 -0.01 1.66
N LEU A 258 -2.24 1.07 2.25
CA LEU A 258 -0.83 1.39 2.37
C LEU A 258 -0.38 1.19 3.82
N MET A 259 0.88 0.79 3.97
CA MET A 259 1.59 0.70 5.24
C MET A 259 2.80 1.62 5.14
N HIS A 260 3.05 2.40 6.19
CA HIS A 260 4.14 3.37 6.29
C HIS A 260 4.74 3.30 7.70
N VAL A 261 6.06 3.38 7.82
CA VAL A 261 6.73 3.48 9.14
C VAL A 261 7.30 4.89 9.27
N HIS A 262 6.68 5.67 10.15
CA HIS A 262 7.08 7.05 10.40
C HIS A 262 8.04 7.11 11.58
N ALA A 263 9.24 7.63 11.38
CA ALA A 263 10.16 8.04 12.44
C ALA A 263 9.75 9.40 13.02
N PHE A 264 9.67 9.49 14.34
CA PHE A 264 9.43 10.72 15.08
C PHE A 264 10.75 11.33 15.60
N PRO A 265 10.84 12.66 15.74
CA PRO A 265 12.02 13.34 16.31
C PRO A 265 12.40 12.90 17.72
N ASP A 266 11.47 12.36 18.51
CA ASP A 266 11.74 11.81 19.85
C ASP A 266 12.44 10.43 19.84
N GLY A 267 12.73 9.88 18.65
CA GLY A 267 13.37 8.58 18.46
C GLY A 267 12.39 7.40 18.45
N THR A 268 11.09 7.65 18.60
CA THR A 268 10.06 6.62 18.46
C THR A 268 9.58 6.48 17.01
N PHE A 269 8.85 5.42 16.73
CA PHE A 269 8.31 5.11 15.41
C PHE A 269 6.82 4.80 15.50
N GLY A 270 6.08 5.14 14.44
CA GLY A 270 4.67 4.79 14.25
C GLY A 270 4.45 3.95 12.99
N LEU A 271 3.70 2.86 13.12
CA LEU A 271 3.17 2.10 11.99
C LEU A 271 1.87 2.75 11.56
N ILE A 272 1.88 3.40 10.42
CA ILE A 272 0.75 4.10 9.85
C ILE A 272 0.09 3.24 8.79
N HIS A 273 -1.22 3.04 8.91
CA HIS A 273 -2.02 2.51 7.83
C HIS A 273 -2.83 3.63 7.18
N THR A 274 -2.86 3.62 5.86
CA THR A 274 -3.67 4.54 5.05
C THR A 274 -4.49 3.72 4.07
N LEU A 275 -5.80 3.70 4.28
CA LEU A 275 -6.77 3.07 3.41
C LEU A 275 -7.40 4.14 2.52
N LEU A 276 -7.32 3.93 1.20
CA LEU A 276 -7.90 4.81 0.18
C LEU A 276 -8.92 4.04 -0.66
N PRO A 277 -10.16 3.87 -0.18
CA PRO A 277 -11.22 3.21 -0.94
C PRO A 277 -11.53 4.00 -2.22
N ALA A 278 -11.85 3.25 -3.26
CA ALA A 278 -12.19 3.76 -4.59
C ALA A 278 -12.90 2.65 -5.35
N LYS A 279 -13.67 2.97 -6.40
CA LYS A 279 -14.26 1.99 -7.32
C LYS A 279 -13.21 0.92 -7.65
N PHE A 280 -13.49 -0.34 -7.31
CA PHE A 280 -12.46 -1.39 -7.28
C PHE A 280 -11.93 -1.72 -8.67
N LEU A 281 -12.83 -1.78 -9.64
CA LEU A 281 -12.57 -1.70 -11.07
C LEU A 281 -13.63 -0.78 -11.70
N PRO A 282 -13.39 -0.20 -12.88
CA PRO A 282 -14.44 0.45 -13.63
C PRO A 282 -15.62 -0.49 -13.90
N GLU A 283 -16.81 0.08 -14.02
CA GLU A 283 -18.03 -0.69 -14.22
C GLU A 283 -17.94 -1.57 -15.48
N GLY A 284 -18.31 -2.84 -15.33
CA GLY A 284 -18.27 -3.84 -16.39
C GLY A 284 -16.88 -4.38 -16.73
N ASP A 285 -15.79 -3.89 -16.13
CA ASP A 285 -14.45 -4.42 -16.42
C ASP A 285 -14.29 -5.84 -15.80
N PRO A 286 -14.10 -6.89 -16.63
CA PRO A 286 -14.07 -8.26 -16.15
C PRO A 286 -12.74 -8.63 -15.46
N VAL A 287 -12.86 -9.53 -14.49
CA VAL A 287 -11.74 -10.26 -13.89
C VAL A 287 -11.69 -11.67 -14.46
N GLU A 288 -10.50 -12.11 -14.87
CA GLU A 288 -10.25 -13.41 -15.47
C GLU A 288 -9.61 -14.37 -14.46
N PHE A 289 -10.13 -15.60 -14.43
CA PHE A 289 -9.59 -16.72 -13.69
C PHE A 289 -8.86 -17.65 -14.66
N LYS A 290 -7.54 -17.79 -14.49
CA LYS A 290 -6.72 -18.69 -15.30
C LYS A 290 -6.31 -19.90 -14.49
N ALA A 291 -6.81 -21.06 -14.89
CA ALA A 291 -6.42 -22.36 -14.37
C ALA A 291 -6.33 -23.37 -15.53
N LYS A 292 -5.58 -24.46 -15.35
CA LYS A 292 -5.39 -25.49 -16.40
C LYS A 292 -6.72 -26.05 -16.94
N LYS A 293 -7.74 -26.16 -16.08
CA LYS A 293 -9.06 -26.72 -16.43
C LYS A 293 -10.11 -25.66 -16.79
N LEU A 294 -9.75 -24.37 -16.80
CA LEU A 294 -10.67 -23.28 -17.14
C LEU A 294 -10.35 -22.73 -18.53
N THR A 295 -11.37 -22.56 -19.36
CA THR A 295 -11.28 -21.88 -20.65
C THR A 295 -12.17 -20.64 -20.62
N GLN A 296 -11.61 -19.46 -20.90
CA GLN A 296 -12.33 -18.18 -20.95
C GLN A 296 -13.19 -17.85 -19.72
N CYS A 297 -12.77 -18.27 -18.53
CA CYS A 297 -13.52 -18.01 -17.30
C CYS A 297 -13.31 -16.56 -16.81
N ARG A 298 -14.40 -15.79 -16.78
CA ARG A 298 -14.43 -14.39 -16.37
C ARG A 298 -15.67 -14.09 -15.56
N THR A 299 -15.55 -13.15 -14.63
CA THR A 299 -16.69 -12.53 -13.96
C THR A 299 -16.68 -11.02 -14.18
N THR A 300 -17.87 -10.45 -14.35
CA THR A 300 -18.11 -8.99 -14.31
C THR A 300 -18.61 -8.53 -12.95
N ASN A 301 -18.93 -9.46 -12.03
CA ASN A 301 -19.16 -9.13 -10.64
C ASN A 301 -17.80 -8.87 -9.97
N THR A 302 -17.42 -7.59 -9.91
CA THR A 302 -16.16 -7.14 -9.31
C THR A 302 -16.38 -6.36 -8.03
N GLU A 303 -17.54 -6.56 -7.39
CA GLU A 303 -17.79 -6.01 -6.07
C GLU A 303 -16.80 -6.61 -5.07
N VAL A 304 -16.38 -5.77 -4.12
CA VAL A 304 -15.47 -6.16 -3.05
C VAL A 304 -16.03 -5.63 -1.74
N ASP A 305 -15.81 -6.41 -0.69
CA ASP A 305 -16.17 -6.00 0.65
C ASP A 305 -15.02 -5.22 1.31
N TRP A 306 -15.28 -3.96 1.64
CA TRP A 306 -14.31 -3.10 2.34
C TRP A 306 -14.19 -3.45 3.82
N GLU A 307 -15.18 -4.12 4.40
CA GLU A 307 -15.13 -4.58 5.79
C GLU A 307 -13.97 -5.54 6.02
N VAL A 308 -13.60 -6.35 5.03
CA VAL A 308 -12.41 -7.21 5.07
C VAL A 308 -11.12 -6.41 5.39
N ILE A 309 -10.98 -5.16 4.93
CA ILE A 309 -9.84 -4.33 5.32
C ILE A 309 -10.09 -3.66 6.68
N HIS A 310 -11.32 -3.25 6.99
CA HIS A 310 -11.64 -2.66 8.28
C HIS A 310 -11.46 -3.63 9.46
N GLU A 311 -11.80 -4.91 9.29
CA GLU A 311 -11.52 -5.98 10.22
C GLU A 311 -10.02 -6.14 10.46
N TYR A 312 -9.23 -6.18 9.38
CA TYR A 312 -7.77 -6.21 9.49
C TYR A 312 -7.24 -5.05 10.32
N LEU A 313 -7.67 -3.82 10.03
CA LEU A 313 -7.25 -2.63 10.79
C LEU A 313 -7.75 -2.66 12.25
N SER A 314 -8.86 -3.34 12.53
CA SER A 314 -9.43 -3.44 13.88
C SER A 314 -8.67 -4.41 14.79
N ARG A 315 -7.75 -5.21 14.25
CA ARG A 315 -6.86 -6.11 15.01
C ARG A 315 -5.88 -5.35 15.92
N TYR A 316 -5.57 -4.11 15.58
CA TYR A 316 -4.64 -3.28 16.34
C TYR A 316 -5.34 -2.68 17.57
N GLN A 317 -5.03 -3.20 18.76
CA GLN A 317 -5.70 -2.80 20.02
C GLN A 317 -5.34 -1.37 20.46
N ALA A 318 -4.08 -0.96 20.30
CA ALA A 318 -3.59 0.36 20.69
C ALA A 318 -3.67 1.40 19.55
N ARG A 319 -4.56 1.18 18.56
CA ARG A 319 -4.65 2.05 17.39
C ARG A 319 -5.21 3.43 17.73
N SER A 320 -4.74 4.44 17.02
CA SER A 320 -5.26 5.81 17.08
C SER A 320 -5.69 6.25 15.68
N VAL A 321 -7.00 6.36 15.46
CA VAL A 321 -7.58 6.85 14.20
C VAL A 321 -7.34 8.35 14.07
N ILE A 322 -6.86 8.78 12.91
CA ILE A 322 -6.52 10.17 12.58
C ILE A 322 -7.63 10.81 11.75
N TYR A 323 -8.04 10.12 10.70
CA TYR A 323 -9.00 10.56 9.69
C TYR A 323 -9.83 9.36 9.25
#